data_AF-A0A2E8S3F4-F1
#
_entry.id   AF-A0A2E8S3F4-F1
#
_cell.length_a   1.000
_cell.length_b   1.000
_cell.length_c   1.000
_cell.angle_alpha   90.00
_cell.angle_beta   90.00
_cell.angle_gamma   90.00
#
_symmetry.space_group_name_H-M   'P 1'
#
loop_
_entity.id
_entity.type
_entity.pdbx_description
1 polymer ?
#
loop_
_entity_poly.entity_id
_entity_poly.type
_entity_poly.pdbx_seq_one_letter_code
_entity_poly.pdbx_strand_id
1 'polypeptide(L)'
;MAQVTQFPTFPNIPSAQVLELVGVVARAFATSNPTFRELRDQLRTRNVWEKERTPSTLQFLGVSLADKKALTGGKLMARFHELDDRESQNELLFSFFLDRNPLLIKTVFTALDVDMDGRIQSTNELYRIVTSYVYPGEHITLPAFRDWIAWMESISVIRMVGIRWGYGDVGLAKLEEIRQMDIDEILEDEADGIPSQWDSMEVAEPSAPAPVETMPEPVGTVAEEEYVEEMPDLPPEAPIPSEAAIRAAEEQFEEETGEVVALPPQGVAAVATSKNHLRSVADLGTPIRHGTVTPGTPPPARVLPTEIAPVFVAGGTVLLQPLTEEQKTANADRVCDWWKGYVFRHPHRAADFGISFDEDPDTLLFKLAVASIYASRSEGGTAAQAVHRALSESGFLDRVRTGGASVEEAIADAGVLALVGGDPRFLDVLPRLVHVSLALRTEQLSFNDIKALDPKLVIEHLHVRMFGRLNPLAPFWLIREAVLGGVLDAETFGAMACVPTWATRSNAYRLGFTETLYGESLDDLIQLSEDMAHYFGPDSDFTAGLDHLQDQLGCRFRCPFASGCSYDCREKTAG
;
A
#
# COMPACT_ATOMS: atom_id res chain seq x y z
N MET A 1 -5.46 36.29 3.86
CA MET A 1 -4.24 35.54 4.23
C MET A 1 -3.66 34.91 2.97
N ALA A 2 -2.35 34.96 2.71
CA ALA A 2 -1.82 34.26 1.54
C ALA A 2 -2.01 32.75 1.69
N GLN A 3 -2.77 32.12 0.79
CA GLN A 3 -2.95 30.67 0.81
C GLN A 3 -1.59 29.97 0.68
N VAL A 4 -1.33 28.99 1.54
CA VAL A 4 -0.10 28.22 1.49
C VAL A 4 -0.11 27.28 0.28
N THR A 5 0.86 27.40 -0.62
CA THR A 5 0.97 26.56 -1.83
C THR A 5 1.96 25.42 -1.67
N GLN A 6 2.70 25.38 -0.57
CA GLN A 6 3.77 24.40 -0.29
C GLN A 6 3.47 23.64 0.99
N PHE A 7 3.39 22.31 0.90
CA PHE A 7 3.06 21.42 2.02
C PHE A 7 4.17 20.40 2.24
N PRO A 8 5.40 20.82 2.56
CA PRO A 8 6.54 19.90 2.62
C PRO A 8 6.27 18.71 3.55
N THR A 9 6.59 17.51 3.07
CA THR A 9 6.50 16.25 3.83
C THR A 9 7.88 15.71 4.15
N PHE A 10 7.96 14.88 5.19
CA PHE A 10 9.17 14.13 5.46
C PHE A 10 9.44 13.14 4.31
N PRO A 11 10.68 13.07 3.81
CA PRO A 11 11.04 12.16 2.74
C PRO A 11 11.14 10.72 3.26
N ASN A 12 10.90 9.75 2.37
CA ASN A 12 11.12 8.31 2.60
C ASN A 12 10.35 7.71 3.80
N ILE A 13 9.26 8.35 4.24
CA ILE A 13 8.41 7.83 5.30
C ILE A 13 6.99 7.50 4.76
N PRO A 14 6.42 6.33 5.07
CA PRO A 14 5.03 6.04 4.77
C PRO A 14 4.09 6.99 5.52
N SER A 15 2.96 7.39 4.91
CA SER A 15 1.96 8.29 5.52
C SER A 15 1.57 7.87 6.95
N ALA A 16 1.40 6.56 7.18
CA ALA A 16 1.03 6.01 8.49
C ALA A 16 2.02 6.34 9.63
N GLN A 17 3.29 6.63 9.32
CA GLN A 17 4.37 6.90 10.27
C GLN A 17 4.67 8.39 10.45
N VAL A 18 4.09 9.28 9.63
CA VAL A 18 4.37 10.73 9.69
C VAL A 18 4.02 11.31 11.06
N LEU A 19 2.88 10.92 11.63
CA LEU A 19 2.42 11.40 12.94
C LEU A 19 3.37 10.99 14.08
N GLU A 20 3.88 9.75 14.04
CA GLU A 20 4.88 9.27 15.00
C GLU A 20 6.15 10.12 14.92
N LEU A 21 6.60 10.45 13.71
CA LEU A 21 7.76 11.30 13.50
C LEU A 21 7.55 12.73 14.00
N VAL A 22 6.37 13.31 13.76
CA VAL A 22 6.00 14.62 14.35
C VAL A 22 6.07 14.56 15.88
N GLY A 23 5.57 13.49 16.48
CA GLY A 23 5.65 13.26 17.93
C GLY A 23 7.08 13.12 18.45
N VAL A 24 7.98 12.49 17.69
CA VAL A 24 9.42 12.43 18.00
C VAL A 24 10.03 13.83 18.00
N VAL A 25 9.75 14.63 16.97
CA VAL A 25 10.27 16.00 16.87
C VAL A 25 9.74 16.86 18.02
N ALA A 26 8.42 16.83 18.26
CA ALA A 26 7.78 17.56 19.35
C ALA A 26 8.38 17.20 20.73
N ARG A 27 8.59 15.91 20.99
CA ARG A 27 9.20 15.42 22.24
C ARG A 27 10.65 15.87 22.40
N ALA A 28 11.43 15.91 21.31
CA ALA A 28 12.80 16.39 21.35
C ALA A 28 12.84 17.85 21.83
N PHE A 29 11.96 18.71 21.28
CA PHE A 29 11.83 20.10 21.72
C PHE A 29 11.40 20.24 23.18
N ALA A 30 10.42 19.46 23.62
CA ALA A 30 9.95 19.51 24.99
C ALA A 30 10.99 19.04 26.03
N THR A 31 11.88 18.11 25.64
CA THR A 31 12.82 17.48 26.59
C THR A 31 14.15 18.20 26.67
N SER A 32 14.73 18.57 25.54
CA SER A 32 16.16 18.94 25.48
C SER A 32 16.47 20.19 24.66
N ASN A 33 15.49 20.82 24.01
CA ASN A 33 15.71 21.93 23.06
C ASN A 33 16.93 21.65 22.14
N PRO A 34 16.84 20.61 21.29
CA PRO A 34 18.00 20.06 20.59
C PRO A 34 18.65 21.11 19.70
N THR A 35 19.97 21.04 19.59
CA THR A 35 20.69 21.74 18.54
C THR A 35 20.29 21.21 17.15
N PHE A 36 20.50 22.01 16.11
CA PHE A 36 20.24 21.57 14.73
C PHE A 36 20.99 20.28 14.37
N ARG A 37 22.24 20.15 14.86
CA ARG A 37 23.05 18.95 14.64
C ARG A 37 22.42 17.72 15.29
N GLU A 38 21.98 17.81 16.54
CA GLU A 38 21.35 16.69 17.26
C GLU A 38 20.04 16.28 16.61
N LEU A 39 19.18 17.23 16.25
CA LEU A 39 17.92 16.91 15.57
C LEU A 39 18.18 16.29 14.19
N ARG A 40 19.14 16.83 13.43
CA ARG A 40 19.59 16.26 12.15
C ARG A 40 20.06 14.82 12.30
N ASP A 41 20.91 14.54 13.29
CA ASP A 41 21.47 13.21 13.50
C ASP A 41 20.39 12.21 13.97
N GLN A 42 19.42 12.66 14.77
CA GLN A 42 18.22 11.88 15.12
C GLN A 42 17.34 11.55 13.91
N LEU A 43 17.17 12.48 12.97
CA LEU A 43 16.40 12.28 11.74
C LEU A 43 17.17 11.42 10.72
N ARG A 44 18.49 11.55 10.64
CA ARG A 44 19.36 10.66 9.83
C ARG A 44 19.30 9.22 10.32
N THR A 45 19.32 9.00 11.63
CA THR A 45 19.20 7.66 12.23
C THR A 45 17.89 6.96 11.84
N ARG A 46 16.84 7.75 11.58
CA ARG A 46 15.53 7.27 11.11
C ARG A 46 15.39 7.27 9.59
N ASN A 47 16.43 7.63 8.84
CA ASN A 47 16.43 7.71 7.38
C ASN A 47 15.40 8.70 6.79
N VAL A 48 15.08 9.78 7.52
CA VAL A 48 14.12 10.82 7.11
C VAL A 48 14.74 12.19 6.88
N TRP A 49 16.07 12.27 6.91
CA TRP A 49 16.82 13.50 6.66
C TRP A 49 17.20 13.64 5.18
N GLU A 50 16.64 14.65 4.52
CA GLU A 50 17.05 15.14 3.21
C GLU A 50 17.34 16.63 3.32
N LYS A 51 18.50 17.03 2.80
CA LYS A 51 19.03 18.40 2.98
C LYS A 51 18.08 19.48 2.47
N GLU A 52 17.31 19.18 1.42
CA GLU A 52 16.44 20.15 0.75
C GLU A 52 15.01 20.15 1.34
N ARG A 53 14.44 18.98 1.68
CA ARG A 53 13.03 18.87 2.09
C ARG A 53 12.81 18.91 3.60
N THR A 54 13.70 18.31 4.38
CA THR A 54 13.50 18.19 5.84
C THR A 54 13.49 19.55 6.54
N PRO A 55 14.41 20.51 6.23
CA PRO A 55 14.36 21.84 6.82
C PRO A 55 13.03 22.58 6.55
N SER A 56 12.54 22.53 5.31
CA SER A 56 11.24 23.13 4.95
C SER A 56 10.07 22.48 5.69
N THR A 57 10.11 21.16 5.89
CA THR A 57 9.11 20.44 6.67
C THR A 57 9.12 20.87 8.14
N LEU A 58 10.32 20.98 8.74
CA LEU A 58 10.48 21.45 10.11
C LEU A 58 9.99 22.90 10.27
N GLN A 59 10.36 23.78 9.35
CA GLN A 59 9.88 25.17 9.33
C GLN A 59 8.36 25.24 9.18
N PHE A 60 7.77 24.41 8.31
CA PHE A 60 6.33 24.32 8.14
C PHE A 60 5.62 23.92 9.43
N LEU A 61 6.22 23.00 10.21
CA LEU A 61 5.75 22.58 11.54
C LEU A 61 6.07 23.60 12.66
N GLY A 62 6.57 24.78 12.31
CA GLY A 62 6.87 25.86 13.25
C GLY A 62 8.20 25.71 13.98
N VAL A 63 9.13 24.90 13.48
CA VAL A 63 10.50 24.83 14.03
C VAL A 63 11.36 25.91 13.36
N SER A 64 11.91 26.82 14.16
CA SER A 64 12.76 27.90 13.68
C SER A 64 14.18 27.82 14.28
N LEU A 65 15.15 28.38 13.56
CA LEU A 65 16.52 28.59 14.05
C LEU A 65 16.56 29.91 14.84
N ALA A 66 16.68 29.83 16.15
CA ALA A 66 16.95 30.98 17.02
C ALA A 66 18.47 31.22 17.14
N ASP A 67 18.89 32.48 16.94
CA ASP A 67 20.25 32.98 17.20
C ASP A 67 21.40 32.06 16.72
N LYS A 68 21.23 31.52 15.51
CA LYS A 68 22.22 30.72 14.74
C LYS A 68 22.66 29.38 15.38
N LYS A 69 22.18 28.98 16.57
CA LYS A 69 22.62 27.74 17.22
C LYS A 69 21.50 26.92 17.89
N ALA A 70 20.46 27.55 18.42
CA ALA A 70 19.38 26.85 19.10
C ALA A 70 18.19 26.68 18.16
N LEU A 71 17.58 25.50 18.12
CA LEU A 71 16.27 25.35 17.49
C LEU A 71 15.20 25.69 18.50
N THR A 72 14.18 26.42 18.07
CA THR A 72 12.98 26.69 18.86
C THR A 72 11.79 26.00 18.21
N GLY A 73 11.10 25.16 18.98
CA GLY A 73 9.83 24.57 18.57
C GLY A 73 8.70 25.57 18.77
N GLY A 74 7.92 25.80 17.72
CA GLY A 74 6.75 26.67 17.78
C GLY A 74 5.59 26.07 18.59
N LYS A 75 4.50 26.82 18.67
CA LYS A 75 3.28 26.45 19.42
C LYS A 75 2.70 25.12 19.01
N LEU A 76 2.74 24.81 17.72
CA LEU A 76 2.25 23.55 17.19
C LEU A 76 2.98 22.38 17.86
N MET A 77 4.31 22.42 17.93
CA MET A 77 5.11 21.37 18.56
C MET A 77 4.87 21.27 20.06
N ALA A 78 4.74 22.41 20.76
CA ALA A 78 4.42 22.43 22.18
C ALA A 78 3.06 21.77 22.46
N ARG A 79 2.00 22.22 21.77
CA ARG A 79 0.65 21.65 21.92
C ARG A 79 0.60 20.18 21.49
N PHE A 80 1.30 19.82 20.42
CA PHE A 80 1.33 18.43 19.97
C PHE A 80 1.95 17.51 21.02
N HIS A 81 2.98 17.98 21.75
CA HIS A 81 3.60 17.21 22.82
C HIS A 81 2.70 17.04 24.06
N GLU A 82 1.85 18.02 24.36
CA GLU A 82 0.91 17.98 25.49
C GLU A 82 -0.24 16.98 25.29
N LEU A 83 -0.47 16.53 24.06
CA LEU A 83 -1.54 15.58 23.73
C LEU A 83 -1.04 14.14 23.80
N ASP A 84 -1.67 13.35 24.68
CA ASP A 84 -1.30 11.95 24.93
C ASP A 84 -1.96 10.97 23.95
N ASP A 85 -3.09 11.34 23.34
CA ASP A 85 -3.87 10.46 22.47
C ASP A 85 -3.76 10.86 20.99
N ARG A 86 -3.88 9.85 20.13
CA ARG A 86 -3.71 9.98 18.69
C ARG A 86 -4.83 10.79 18.02
N GLU A 87 -6.03 10.72 18.56
CA GLU A 87 -7.21 11.39 18.01
C GLU A 87 -7.06 12.90 18.16
N SER A 88 -6.75 13.39 19.36
CA SER A 88 -6.46 14.79 19.63
C SER A 88 -5.27 15.30 18.82
N GLN A 89 -4.22 14.49 18.63
CA GLN A 89 -3.08 14.86 17.78
C GLN A 89 -3.49 15.04 16.31
N ASN A 90 -4.33 14.16 15.78
CA ASN A 90 -4.88 14.30 14.43
C ASN A 90 -5.75 15.56 14.30
N GLU A 91 -6.63 15.81 15.27
CA GLU A 91 -7.48 17.00 15.29
C GLU A 91 -6.68 18.30 15.37
N LEU A 92 -5.60 18.32 16.16
CA LEU A 92 -4.70 19.47 16.26
C LEU A 92 -4.06 19.79 14.92
N LEU A 93 -3.52 18.77 14.24
CA LEU A 93 -2.91 18.95 12.91
C LEU A 93 -3.96 19.31 11.86
N PHE A 94 -5.14 18.68 11.86
CA PHE A 94 -6.22 19.06 10.95
C PHE A 94 -6.61 20.52 11.12
N SER A 95 -6.77 20.99 12.35
CA SER A 95 -7.09 22.40 12.64
C SER A 95 -5.98 23.34 12.15
N PHE A 96 -4.72 22.93 12.26
CA PHE A 96 -3.59 23.66 11.70
C PHE A 96 -3.62 23.75 10.17
N PHE A 97 -3.97 22.66 9.48
CA PHE A 97 -4.14 22.69 8.02
C PHE A 97 -5.37 23.49 7.58
N LEU A 98 -6.48 23.40 8.33
CA LEU A 98 -7.72 24.11 8.05
C LEU A 98 -7.53 25.62 8.11
N ASP A 99 -6.89 26.13 9.15
CA ASP A 99 -6.63 27.55 9.32
C ASP A 99 -5.68 28.12 8.22
N ARG A 100 -4.74 27.31 7.71
CA ARG A 100 -3.81 27.72 6.64
C ARG A 100 -4.38 27.63 5.22
N ASN A 101 -5.41 26.82 5.00
CA ASN A 101 -5.98 26.58 3.68
C ASN A 101 -7.45 26.14 3.76
N PRO A 102 -8.34 27.03 4.28
CA PRO A 102 -9.74 26.67 4.49
C PRO A 102 -10.45 26.35 3.18
N LEU A 103 -10.17 27.12 2.12
CA LEU A 103 -10.79 26.94 0.81
C LEU A 103 -10.38 25.63 0.12
N LEU A 104 -9.10 25.24 0.24
CA LEU A 104 -8.61 23.94 -0.26
C LEU A 104 -9.32 22.78 0.44
N ILE A 105 -9.39 22.81 1.78
CA ILE A 105 -10.06 21.75 2.54
C ILE A 105 -11.54 21.71 2.21
N LYS A 106 -12.23 22.85 2.21
CA LYS A 106 -13.65 22.96 1.85
C LYS A 106 -13.92 22.36 0.46
N THR A 107 -13.07 22.67 -0.51
CA THR A 107 -13.24 22.20 -1.89
C THR A 107 -13.00 20.70 -2.01
N VAL A 108 -11.94 20.17 -1.40
CA VAL A 108 -11.67 18.73 -1.40
C VAL A 108 -12.76 17.96 -0.67
N PHE A 109 -13.24 18.48 0.47
CA PHE A 109 -14.36 17.88 1.18
C PHE A 109 -15.60 17.86 0.31
N THR A 110 -16.00 18.98 -0.28
CA THR A 110 -17.17 19.03 -1.16
C THR A 110 -17.04 18.06 -2.34
N ALA A 111 -15.86 17.93 -2.93
CA ALA A 111 -15.62 17.00 -4.05
C ALA A 111 -15.77 15.52 -3.65
N LEU A 112 -15.45 15.17 -2.40
CA LEU A 112 -15.54 13.83 -1.84
C LEU A 112 -16.90 13.51 -1.21
N ASP A 113 -17.78 14.51 -1.07
CA ASP A 113 -19.04 14.39 -0.34
C ASP A 113 -20.12 13.69 -1.16
N VAL A 114 -20.25 12.37 -0.99
CA VAL A 114 -21.21 11.55 -1.74
C VAL A 114 -22.67 11.96 -1.49
N ASP A 115 -22.99 12.55 -0.35
CA ASP A 115 -24.36 13.01 -0.05
C ASP A 115 -24.72 14.29 -0.82
N MET A 116 -23.72 15.05 -1.25
CA MET A 116 -23.86 16.34 -1.96
C MET A 116 -23.41 16.24 -3.43
N ASP A 117 -23.77 15.13 -4.08
CA ASP A 117 -23.40 14.81 -5.48
C ASP A 117 -21.89 14.67 -5.76
N GLY A 118 -21.06 14.72 -4.72
CA GLY A 118 -19.64 14.37 -4.79
C GLY A 118 -19.44 12.88 -5.06
N ARG A 119 -18.18 12.50 -5.25
CA ARG A 119 -17.82 11.09 -5.46
C ARG A 119 -16.41 10.85 -4.97
N ILE A 120 -16.08 9.59 -4.71
CA ILE A 120 -14.67 9.21 -4.52
C ILE A 120 -13.87 9.64 -5.75
N GLN A 121 -12.76 10.36 -5.56
CA GLN A 121 -11.92 10.92 -6.62
C GLN A 121 -10.48 10.40 -6.51
N SER A 122 -9.78 10.25 -7.62
CA SER A 122 -8.32 10.06 -7.63
C SER A 122 -7.58 11.38 -7.29
N THR A 123 -6.29 11.29 -6.96
CA THR A 123 -5.45 12.48 -6.70
C THR A 123 -5.47 13.47 -7.86
N ASN A 124 -5.39 12.98 -9.11
CA ASN A 124 -5.37 13.84 -10.28
C ASN A 124 -6.73 14.50 -10.55
N GLU A 125 -7.84 13.83 -10.23
CA GLU A 125 -9.18 14.41 -10.34
C GLU A 125 -9.38 15.52 -9.29
N LEU A 126 -8.99 15.27 -8.03
CA LEU A 126 -9.03 16.30 -6.99
C LEU A 126 -8.15 17.49 -7.35
N TYR A 127 -6.94 17.24 -7.86
CA TYR A 127 -6.04 18.30 -8.29
C TYR A 127 -6.68 19.20 -9.34
N ARG A 128 -7.31 18.62 -10.38
CA ARG A 128 -8.00 19.38 -11.43
C ARG A 128 -9.12 20.24 -10.87
N ILE A 129 -9.93 19.70 -9.95
CA ILE A 129 -11.01 20.43 -9.30
C ILE A 129 -10.43 21.62 -8.52
N VAL A 130 -9.42 21.38 -7.71
CA VAL A 130 -8.77 22.40 -6.89
C VAL A 130 -8.17 23.51 -7.76
N THR A 131 -7.43 23.18 -8.81
CA THR A 131 -6.83 24.20 -9.69
C THR A 131 -7.86 25.01 -10.46
N SER A 132 -9.06 24.47 -10.71
CA SER A 132 -10.12 25.19 -11.42
C SER A 132 -10.94 26.15 -10.55
N TYR A 133 -10.95 25.99 -9.22
CA TYR A 133 -11.89 26.69 -8.33
C TYR A 133 -11.26 27.43 -7.14
N VAL A 134 -10.05 27.05 -6.67
CA VAL A 134 -9.61 27.39 -5.30
C VAL A 134 -8.63 28.55 -5.22
N TYR A 135 -7.85 28.83 -6.27
CA TYR A 135 -6.72 29.76 -6.16
C TYR A 135 -6.92 30.98 -7.07
N PRO A 136 -7.30 32.15 -6.53
CA PRO A 136 -7.28 33.42 -7.28
C PRO A 136 -5.85 33.98 -7.47
N GLY A 137 -4.82 33.31 -6.91
CA GLY A 137 -3.42 33.71 -6.96
C GLY A 137 -2.48 32.58 -7.40
N GLU A 138 -1.37 32.36 -6.68
CA GLU A 138 -0.43 31.28 -6.99
C GLU A 138 -1.09 29.91 -6.79
N HIS A 139 -1.04 29.07 -7.82
CA HIS A 139 -1.65 27.75 -7.76
C HIS A 139 -0.76 26.76 -7.02
N ILE A 140 -1.38 25.87 -6.24
CA ILE A 140 -0.69 24.70 -5.72
C ILE A 140 -0.19 23.82 -6.88
N THR A 141 1.09 23.43 -6.83
CA THR A 141 1.66 22.51 -7.81
C THR A 141 1.21 21.08 -7.54
N LEU A 142 1.19 20.20 -8.55
CA LEU A 142 0.82 18.79 -8.35
C LEU A 142 1.68 18.06 -7.31
N PRO A 143 3.02 18.23 -7.27
CA PRO A 143 3.85 17.67 -6.19
C PRO A 143 3.44 18.17 -4.80
N ALA A 144 3.22 19.47 -4.64
CA ALA A 144 2.79 20.03 -3.35
C ALA A 144 1.40 19.55 -2.95
N PHE A 145 0.48 19.36 -3.90
CA PHE A 145 -0.83 18.78 -3.64
C PHE A 145 -0.75 17.30 -3.24
N ARG A 146 0.17 16.52 -3.84
CA ARG A 146 0.43 15.13 -3.40
C ARG A 146 0.97 15.08 -1.98
N ASP A 147 1.87 15.99 -1.64
CA ASP A 147 2.37 16.13 -0.28
C ASP A 147 1.25 16.53 0.71
N TRP A 148 0.34 17.43 0.31
CA TRP A 148 -0.87 17.74 1.09
C TRP A 148 -1.78 16.53 1.28
N ILE A 149 -2.03 15.75 0.22
CA ILE A 149 -2.80 14.49 0.29
C ILE A 149 -2.15 13.50 1.28
N ALA A 150 -0.82 13.36 1.24
CA ALA A 150 -0.10 12.51 2.17
C ALA A 150 -0.28 12.97 3.63
N TRP A 151 -0.28 14.30 3.88
CA TRP A 151 -0.63 14.84 5.20
C TRP A 151 -2.06 14.47 5.63
N MET A 152 -3.05 14.70 4.77
CA MET A 152 -4.46 14.39 5.05
C MET A 152 -4.71 12.90 5.30
N GLU A 153 -4.01 12.02 4.58
CA GLU A 153 -4.03 10.57 4.80
C GLU A 153 -3.40 10.21 6.16
N SER A 154 -2.24 10.80 6.47
CA SER A 154 -1.48 10.54 7.70
C SER A 154 -2.30 10.85 8.96
N ILE A 155 -3.12 11.90 8.92
CA ILE A 155 -4.00 12.33 10.01
C ILE A 155 -5.42 11.74 9.92
N SER A 156 -5.64 10.76 9.04
CA SER A 156 -6.92 10.05 8.89
C SER A 156 -8.11 10.95 8.51
N VAL A 157 -7.85 12.06 7.81
CA VAL A 157 -8.89 12.93 7.23
C VAL A 157 -9.43 12.32 5.94
N ILE A 158 -8.53 11.79 5.11
CA ILE A 158 -8.88 10.98 3.94
C ILE A 158 -8.27 9.59 4.07
N ARG A 159 -8.81 8.63 3.31
CA ARG A 159 -8.26 7.28 3.17
C ARG A 159 -8.46 6.76 1.76
N MET A 160 -7.62 5.82 1.35
CA MET A 160 -7.77 5.16 0.06
C MET A 160 -8.90 4.12 0.11
N VAL A 161 -9.89 4.29 -0.77
CA VAL A 161 -11.01 3.38 -1.01
C VAL A 161 -10.88 2.85 -2.45
N GLY A 162 -10.30 1.65 -2.60
CA GLY A 162 -9.95 1.11 -3.91
C GLY A 162 -8.77 1.87 -4.52
N ILE A 163 -9.02 2.62 -5.61
CA ILE A 163 -8.03 3.46 -6.30
C ILE A 163 -8.31 4.97 -6.13
N ARG A 164 -9.24 5.32 -5.23
CA ARG A 164 -9.73 6.70 -5.04
C ARG A 164 -9.72 7.07 -3.57
N TRP A 165 -9.82 8.37 -3.29
CA TRP A 165 -9.91 8.91 -1.96
C TRP A 165 -11.36 8.95 -1.50
N GLY A 166 -11.58 8.63 -0.22
CA GLY A 166 -12.80 8.92 0.53
C GLY A 166 -12.43 9.45 1.92
N TYR A 167 -13.43 9.77 2.74
CA TYR A 167 -13.17 10.24 4.09
C TYR A 167 -12.61 9.13 5.00
N GLY A 168 -11.60 9.50 5.79
CA GLY A 168 -11.20 8.77 6.98
C GLY A 168 -12.04 9.17 8.19
N ASP A 169 -11.72 8.62 9.35
CA ASP A 169 -12.53 8.78 10.56
C ASP A 169 -12.59 10.25 11.02
N VAL A 170 -11.47 10.97 10.97
CA VAL A 170 -11.39 12.39 11.31
C VAL A 170 -12.14 13.24 10.29
N GLY A 171 -12.04 12.89 9.00
CA GLY A 171 -12.76 13.58 7.93
C GLY A 171 -14.27 13.46 8.07
N LEU A 172 -14.76 12.27 8.42
CA LEU A 172 -16.18 12.05 8.69
C LEU A 172 -16.67 12.84 9.91
N ALA A 173 -15.89 12.87 10.99
CA ALA A 173 -16.23 13.64 12.19
C ALA A 173 -16.31 15.16 11.93
N LYS A 174 -15.51 15.67 11.00
CA LYS A 174 -15.44 17.08 10.63
C LYS A 174 -16.33 17.48 9.46
N LEU A 175 -16.96 16.51 8.78
CA LEU A 175 -17.69 16.75 7.55
C LEU A 175 -18.80 17.80 7.71
N GLU A 176 -19.60 17.70 8.77
CA GLU A 176 -20.71 18.63 9.00
C GLU A 176 -20.22 20.06 9.33
N GLU A 177 -19.14 20.19 10.08
CA GLU A 177 -18.47 21.48 10.35
C GLU A 177 -17.99 22.11 9.04
N ILE A 178 -17.29 21.34 8.20
CA ILE A 178 -16.78 21.82 6.91
C ILE A 178 -17.92 22.16 5.94
N ARG A 179 -19.03 21.40 5.94
CA ARG A 179 -20.22 21.70 5.12
C ARG A 179 -20.80 23.08 5.43
N GLN A 180 -20.78 23.48 6.69
CA GLN A 180 -21.33 24.75 7.14
C GLN A 180 -20.44 25.96 6.87
N MET A 181 -19.17 25.77 6.51
CA MET A 181 -18.29 26.88 6.13
C MET A 181 -18.83 27.59 4.87
N ASP A 182 -18.96 28.91 4.96
CA ASP A 182 -19.33 29.76 3.83
C ASP A 182 -18.08 30.13 3.03
N ILE A 183 -18.12 29.89 1.72
CA ILE A 183 -16.99 30.17 0.82
C ILE A 183 -16.80 31.69 0.67
N ASP A 184 -17.90 32.45 0.64
CA ASP A 184 -17.84 33.90 0.48
C ASP A 184 -17.21 34.54 1.72
N GLU A 185 -17.57 34.07 2.92
CA GLU A 185 -16.96 34.51 4.19
C GLU A 185 -15.46 34.20 4.23
N ILE A 186 -15.04 33.00 3.81
CA ILE A 186 -13.61 32.63 3.72
C ILE A 186 -12.85 33.59 2.78
N LEU A 187 -13.44 33.92 1.62
CA LEU A 187 -12.83 34.82 0.65
C LEU A 187 -12.77 36.26 1.15
N GLU A 188 -13.79 36.72 1.89
CA GLU A 188 -13.80 38.04 2.55
C GLU A 188 -12.72 38.13 3.64
N ASP A 189 -12.62 37.14 4.52
CA ASP A 189 -11.56 37.04 5.54
C ASP A 189 -10.15 37.01 4.92
N GLU A 190 -10.02 36.35 3.76
CA GLU A 190 -8.77 36.31 3.03
C GLU A 190 -8.37 37.70 2.50
N ALA A 191 -9.34 38.42 1.93
CA ALA A 191 -9.18 39.77 1.40
C ALA A 191 -8.86 40.79 2.51
N ASP A 192 -9.47 40.64 3.68
CA ASP A 192 -9.23 41.49 4.85
C ASP A 192 -7.88 41.19 5.55
N GLY A 193 -7.20 40.10 5.16
CA GLY A 193 -5.87 39.78 5.65
C GLY A 193 -5.87 39.39 7.13
N ILE A 194 -6.97 38.81 7.63
CA ILE A 194 -7.08 38.35 9.01
C ILE A 194 -5.93 37.35 9.30
N PRO A 195 -5.10 37.59 10.33
CA PRO A 195 -4.00 36.69 10.66
C PRO A 195 -4.51 35.33 11.10
N SER A 196 -3.73 34.29 10.80
CA SER A 196 -3.99 32.94 11.29
C SER A 196 -4.11 32.93 12.81
N GLN A 197 -4.99 32.08 13.35
CA GLN A 197 -5.04 31.88 14.79
C GLN A 197 -3.67 31.42 15.33
N TRP A 198 -2.93 30.65 14.53
CA TRP A 198 -1.60 30.16 14.90
C TRP A 198 -0.53 31.25 14.88
N ASP A 199 -0.68 32.27 14.03
CA ASP A 199 0.21 33.43 13.98
C ASP A 199 -0.07 34.41 15.14
N SER A 200 -1.32 34.50 15.59
CA SER A 200 -1.77 35.49 16.59
C SER A 200 -1.76 35.01 18.03
N MET A 201 -1.69 33.71 18.31
CA MET A 201 -1.51 33.26 19.69
C MET A 201 -0.18 33.83 20.24
N GLU A 202 -0.14 34.42 21.43
CA GLU A 202 1.13 34.79 22.10
C GLU A 202 1.77 33.54 22.72
N VAL A 203 3.08 33.31 22.50
CA VAL A 203 3.79 32.24 23.23
C VAL A 203 3.92 32.76 24.66
N ALA A 204 3.40 32.02 25.65
CA ALA A 204 3.71 32.33 27.04
C ALA A 204 5.24 32.29 27.17
N GLU A 205 5.86 33.43 27.46
CA GLU A 205 7.31 33.51 27.63
C GLU A 205 7.73 32.39 28.58
N PRO A 206 8.71 31.54 28.19
CA PRO A 206 9.19 30.50 29.08
C PRO A 206 9.64 31.18 30.37
N SER A 207 8.96 30.87 31.47
CA SER A 207 9.28 31.42 32.78
C SER A 207 10.76 31.16 33.03
N ALA A 208 11.54 32.24 33.14
CA ALA A 208 12.99 32.18 33.25
C ALA A 208 13.38 31.13 34.30
N PRO A 209 14.26 30.17 33.97
CA PRO A 209 14.70 29.18 34.94
C PRO A 209 15.31 29.91 36.14
N ALA A 210 14.92 29.48 37.35
CA ALA A 210 15.47 30.01 38.59
C ALA A 210 17.01 29.93 38.54
N PRO A 211 17.73 30.95 39.03
CA PRO A 211 19.18 31.01 38.92
C PRO A 211 19.81 29.77 39.55
N VAL A 212 20.44 28.95 38.72
CA VAL A 212 21.19 27.77 39.14
C VAL A 212 22.47 28.25 39.81
N GLU A 213 22.65 27.86 41.07
CA GLU A 213 23.82 28.16 41.89
C GLU A 213 25.08 27.59 41.21
N THR A 214 26.04 28.48 40.95
CA THR A 214 27.27 28.22 40.20
C THR A 214 28.14 27.17 40.89
N MET A 215 28.29 26.00 40.27
CA MET A 215 29.39 25.07 40.59
C MET A 215 30.68 25.47 39.87
N PRO A 216 31.86 25.25 40.49
CA PRO A 216 33.14 25.72 39.98
C PRO A 216 33.64 24.93 38.76
N GLU A 217 34.27 25.67 37.85
CA GLU A 217 34.89 25.22 36.60
C GLU A 217 35.94 24.10 36.79
N PRO A 218 35.94 23.04 35.96
CA PRO A 218 37.12 22.24 35.74
C PRO A 218 37.99 22.86 34.64
N VAL A 219 39.22 23.21 35.01
CA VAL A 219 40.31 23.59 34.09
C VAL A 219 40.76 22.36 33.32
N GLY A 220 40.58 22.37 32.01
CA GLY A 220 41.05 21.32 31.10
C GLY A 220 40.78 21.65 29.65
N THR A 221 41.49 22.66 29.12
CA THR A 221 41.48 23.02 27.71
C THR A 221 42.18 21.95 26.87
N VAL A 222 41.39 21.10 26.21
CA VAL A 222 41.81 20.39 25.00
C VAL A 222 41.39 21.26 23.82
N ALA A 223 42.35 21.65 22.98
CA ALA A 223 42.09 22.42 21.77
C ALA A 223 41.25 21.55 20.80
N GLU A 224 39.94 21.78 20.78
CA GLU A 224 39.08 21.34 19.67
C GLU A 224 39.39 22.24 18.47
N GLU A 225 39.92 21.62 17.42
CA GLU A 225 40.02 22.24 16.10
C GLU A 225 38.60 22.61 15.64
N GLU A 226 38.36 23.91 15.53
CA GLU A 226 37.14 24.52 15.04
C GLU A 226 36.92 24.12 13.57
N TYR A 227 36.25 23.00 13.34
CA TYR A 227 35.78 22.60 12.02
C TYR A 227 34.60 23.50 11.64
N VAL A 228 34.90 24.66 11.05
CA VAL A 228 33.92 25.51 10.37
C VAL A 228 33.51 24.77 9.09
N GLU A 229 32.54 23.88 9.20
CA GLU A 229 31.84 23.32 8.03
C GLU A 229 31.08 24.49 7.39
N GLU A 230 31.65 25.07 6.32
CA GLU A 230 31.01 26.09 5.49
C GLU A 230 29.63 25.56 5.09
N MET A 231 28.59 26.16 5.65
CA MET A 231 27.22 25.90 5.21
C MET A 231 27.15 26.24 3.73
N PRO A 232 26.67 25.33 2.87
CA PRO A 232 26.44 25.66 1.48
C PRO A 232 25.41 26.79 1.44
N ASP A 233 25.77 27.89 0.80
CA ASP A 233 24.86 28.98 0.47
C ASP A 233 23.59 28.37 -0.13
N LEU A 234 22.44 28.78 0.40
CA LEU A 234 21.15 28.41 -0.18
C LEU A 234 21.19 28.82 -1.66
N PRO A 235 20.88 27.91 -2.60
CA PRO A 235 20.83 28.30 -4.00
C PRO A 235 19.86 29.47 -4.14
N PRO A 236 20.19 30.50 -4.94
CA PRO A 236 19.25 31.58 -5.21
C PRO A 236 17.94 30.99 -5.73
N GLU A 237 16.81 31.56 -5.31
CA GLU A 237 15.48 31.16 -5.79
C GLU A 237 15.50 31.00 -7.30
N ALA A 238 15.01 29.85 -7.78
CA ALA A 238 14.90 29.60 -9.20
C ALA A 238 14.07 30.73 -9.83
N PRO A 239 14.53 31.35 -10.94
CA PRO A 239 13.76 32.40 -11.58
C PRO A 239 12.39 31.84 -11.97
N ILE A 240 11.35 32.55 -11.55
CA ILE A 240 9.96 32.24 -11.90
C ILE A 240 9.90 32.15 -13.43
N PRO A 241 9.38 31.04 -14.00
CA PRO A 241 9.18 30.93 -15.43
C PRO A 241 8.38 32.12 -15.95
N SER A 242 8.78 32.69 -17.07
CA SER A 242 8.00 33.77 -17.68
C SER A 242 6.62 33.27 -18.08
N GLU A 243 5.64 34.16 -18.10
CA GLU A 243 4.26 33.88 -18.52
C GLU A 243 4.21 33.22 -19.93
N ALA A 244 5.18 33.55 -20.79
CA ALA A 244 5.37 32.91 -22.09
C ALA A 244 5.84 31.45 -22.01
N ALA A 245 6.70 31.10 -21.02
CA ALA A 245 7.16 29.74 -20.81
C ALA A 245 6.06 28.84 -20.21
N ILE A 246 5.20 29.42 -19.36
CA ILE A 246 4.02 28.73 -18.82
C ILE A 246 3.03 28.43 -19.95
N ARG A 247 2.70 29.45 -20.76
CA ARG A 247 1.76 29.28 -21.88
C ARG A 247 2.26 28.28 -22.94
N ALA A 248 3.58 28.24 -23.20
CA ALA A 248 4.16 27.27 -24.13
C ALA A 248 4.08 25.82 -23.61
N ALA A 249 4.20 25.61 -22.30
CA ALA A 249 4.04 24.29 -21.69
C ALA A 249 2.58 23.82 -21.70
N GLU A 250 1.62 24.73 -21.59
CA GLU A 250 0.18 24.44 -21.70
C GLU A 250 -0.22 24.05 -23.13
N GLU A 251 0.25 24.80 -24.15
CA GLU A 251 -0.01 24.47 -25.57
C GLU A 251 0.59 23.11 -25.96
N GLN A 252 1.79 22.78 -25.47
CA GLN A 252 2.43 21.49 -25.75
C GLN A 252 1.67 20.30 -25.12
N PHE A 253 0.99 20.53 -23.99
CA PHE A 253 0.22 19.50 -23.30
C PHE A 253 -1.18 19.28 -23.93
N GLU A 254 -1.77 20.32 -24.51
CA GLU A 254 -3.03 20.20 -25.26
C GLU A 254 -2.84 19.46 -26.60
N GLU A 255 -1.69 19.65 -27.29
CA GLU A 255 -1.37 18.90 -28.51
C GLU A 255 -1.18 17.39 -28.25
N GLU A 256 -0.60 17.00 -27.11
CA GLU A 256 -0.39 15.58 -26.77
C GLU A 256 -1.67 14.83 -26.35
N THR A 257 -2.76 15.56 -26.02
CA THR A 257 -3.98 14.96 -25.47
C THR A 257 -5.21 15.05 -26.39
N GLY A 258 -5.07 15.67 -27.56
CA GLY A 258 -6.17 16.04 -28.46
C GLY A 258 -6.83 14.94 -29.32
N GLU A 259 -6.41 13.68 -29.28
CA GLU A 259 -7.02 12.62 -30.11
C GLU A 259 -7.97 11.71 -29.32
N VAL A 260 -9.14 12.25 -28.97
CA VAL A 260 -10.28 11.44 -28.49
C VAL A 260 -11.36 11.41 -29.57
N VAL A 261 -11.47 10.25 -30.24
CA VAL A 261 -12.48 9.97 -31.27
C VAL A 261 -13.88 10.00 -30.66
N ALA A 262 -14.71 10.95 -31.10
CA ALA A 262 -16.09 11.11 -30.68
C ALA A 262 -17.00 9.99 -31.22
N LEU A 263 -17.74 9.32 -30.34
CA LEU A 263 -18.84 8.41 -30.69
C LEU A 263 -20.17 9.18 -30.86
N PRO A 264 -21.05 8.77 -31.79
CA PRO A 264 -22.28 9.50 -32.10
C PRO A 264 -23.39 9.29 -31.05
N PRO A 265 -24.33 10.23 -30.92
CA PRO A 265 -25.34 10.23 -29.86
C PRO A 265 -26.45 9.23 -30.18
N GLN A 266 -26.76 8.32 -29.24
CA GLN A 266 -27.97 7.50 -29.31
C GLN A 266 -29.12 8.21 -28.61
N GLY A 267 -30.16 8.50 -29.40
CA GLY A 267 -31.38 9.14 -28.98
C GLY A 267 -32.27 8.25 -28.10
N VAL A 268 -32.92 8.91 -27.14
CA VAL A 268 -33.89 8.36 -26.21
C VAL A 268 -35.24 8.19 -26.94
N ALA A 269 -35.80 6.98 -26.92
CA ALA A 269 -37.21 6.74 -27.20
C ALA A 269 -37.78 5.73 -26.20
N ALA A 270 -38.96 6.07 -25.68
CA ALA A 270 -39.65 5.41 -24.59
C ALA A 270 -40.62 4.30 -25.04
N VAL A 271 -41.01 3.48 -24.04
CA VAL A 271 -42.30 2.77 -23.86
C VAL A 271 -42.34 1.23 -24.10
N ALA A 272 -42.80 0.55 -23.03
CA ALA A 272 -43.64 -0.67 -22.92
C ALA A 272 -43.06 -2.09 -23.03
N THR A 273 -43.04 -2.73 -21.86
CA THR A 273 -43.57 -4.07 -21.50
C THR A 273 -43.63 -5.22 -22.53
N SER A 274 -43.05 -6.35 -22.08
CA SER A 274 -43.56 -7.74 -22.17
C SER A 274 -42.86 -8.71 -23.13
N LYS A 275 -42.51 -9.87 -22.53
CA LYS A 275 -42.37 -11.24 -23.07
C LYS A 275 -41.10 -11.62 -23.86
N ASN A 276 -40.31 -12.46 -23.19
CA ASN A 276 -39.63 -13.65 -23.70
C ASN A 276 -39.70 -13.87 -25.22
N HIS A 277 -38.56 -13.67 -25.88
CA HIS A 277 -38.06 -14.62 -26.86
C HIS A 277 -36.54 -14.61 -26.90
N LEU A 278 -35.97 -15.78 -26.63
CA LEU A 278 -34.62 -16.19 -27.00
C LEU A 278 -34.28 -15.72 -28.42
N ARG A 279 -33.24 -14.89 -28.55
CA ARG A 279 -32.52 -14.70 -29.82
C ARG A 279 -31.09 -15.19 -29.66
N SER A 280 -30.85 -16.28 -30.39
CA SER A 280 -29.60 -16.77 -30.96
C SER A 280 -28.43 -15.78 -30.93
N VAL A 281 -27.38 -16.16 -30.21
CA VAL A 281 -26.01 -15.67 -30.40
C VAL A 281 -25.40 -16.48 -31.54
N ALA A 282 -25.65 -16.03 -32.77
CA ALA A 282 -24.96 -16.50 -33.96
C ALA A 282 -24.55 -15.26 -34.75
N ASP A 283 -23.48 -14.58 -34.29
CA ASP A 283 -22.66 -13.67 -35.10
C ASP A 283 -21.41 -13.22 -34.33
N LEU A 284 -20.58 -14.20 -33.91
CA LEU A 284 -19.15 -13.99 -33.65
C LEU A 284 -18.37 -15.10 -34.34
N GLY A 285 -18.51 -15.16 -35.66
CA GLY A 285 -17.72 -16.01 -36.53
C GLY A 285 -16.55 -15.24 -37.11
N THR A 286 -15.40 -15.27 -36.43
CA THR A 286 -14.10 -15.15 -37.12
C THR A 286 -13.21 -16.28 -36.64
N PRO A 287 -12.86 -17.25 -37.51
CA PRO A 287 -11.99 -18.35 -37.10
C PRO A 287 -10.56 -17.82 -36.92
N ILE A 288 -9.98 -18.09 -35.74
CA ILE A 288 -8.55 -17.95 -35.50
C ILE A 288 -7.84 -18.88 -36.49
N ARG A 289 -7.15 -18.30 -37.48
CA ARG A 289 -6.26 -19.05 -38.36
C ARG A 289 -5.14 -19.64 -37.49
N HIS A 290 -5.08 -20.97 -37.42
CA HIS A 290 -3.88 -21.67 -36.97
C HIS A 290 -2.71 -21.26 -37.86
N GLY A 291 -1.86 -20.37 -37.34
CA GLY A 291 -0.55 -20.11 -37.91
C GLY A 291 0.28 -21.37 -37.77
N THR A 292 0.73 -21.91 -38.90
CA THR A 292 1.78 -22.92 -38.96
C THR A 292 3.00 -22.41 -38.20
N VAL A 293 3.30 -23.05 -37.06
CA VAL A 293 4.53 -22.83 -36.30
C VAL A 293 5.69 -23.36 -37.13
N THR A 294 6.41 -22.46 -37.81
CA THR A 294 7.78 -22.74 -38.23
C THR A 294 8.63 -22.95 -36.98
N PRO A 295 9.51 -23.97 -36.92
CA PRO A 295 10.40 -24.19 -35.78
C PRO A 295 11.33 -22.98 -35.66
N GLY A 296 10.98 -22.08 -34.75
CA GLY A 296 11.78 -20.91 -34.40
C GLY A 296 13.02 -21.35 -33.65
N THR A 297 14.13 -20.69 -33.98
CA THR A 297 15.42 -20.72 -33.29
C THR A 297 15.22 -20.84 -31.77
N PRO A 298 15.96 -21.71 -31.07
CA PRO A 298 15.86 -21.82 -29.62
C PRO A 298 16.03 -20.43 -28.99
N PRO A 299 15.23 -20.09 -27.96
CA PRO A 299 15.39 -18.81 -27.27
C PRO A 299 16.85 -18.68 -26.81
N PRO A 300 17.43 -17.46 -26.87
CA PRO A 300 18.78 -17.26 -26.37
C PRO A 300 18.84 -17.76 -24.93
N ALA A 301 19.84 -18.59 -24.62
CA ALA A 301 20.10 -19.04 -23.26
C ALA A 301 20.13 -17.79 -22.37
N ARG A 302 19.15 -17.70 -21.45
CA ARG A 302 19.07 -16.60 -20.49
C ARG A 302 20.33 -16.69 -19.64
N VAL A 303 21.26 -15.77 -19.85
CA VAL A 303 22.44 -15.64 -18.99
C VAL A 303 21.89 -15.26 -17.62
N LEU A 304 21.88 -16.23 -16.69
CA LEU A 304 21.61 -15.96 -15.29
C LEU A 304 22.57 -14.83 -14.87
N PRO A 305 22.09 -13.70 -14.32
CA PRO A 305 22.98 -12.70 -13.78
C PRO A 305 23.82 -13.39 -12.70
N THR A 306 25.12 -13.57 -12.96
CA THR A 306 26.08 -14.06 -11.95
C THR A 306 26.31 -13.03 -10.84
N GLU A 307 25.74 -11.85 -10.96
CA GLU A 307 25.81 -10.78 -9.98
C GLU A 307 24.52 -10.77 -9.14
N ILE A 308 24.67 -11.11 -7.86
CA ILE A 308 23.60 -11.07 -6.87
C ILE A 308 23.06 -9.65 -6.83
N ALA A 309 21.77 -9.48 -7.12
CA ALA A 309 21.14 -8.16 -7.09
C ALA A 309 21.30 -7.55 -5.69
N PRO A 310 21.89 -6.35 -5.56
CA PRO A 310 22.02 -5.69 -4.28
C PRO A 310 20.64 -5.41 -3.68
N VAL A 311 20.40 -5.84 -2.43
CA VAL A 311 19.17 -5.47 -1.73
C VAL A 311 19.39 -4.12 -1.07
N PHE A 312 18.59 -3.15 -1.52
CA PHE A 312 18.53 -1.82 -0.93
C PHE A 312 17.65 -1.88 0.31
N VAL A 313 18.28 -1.89 1.48
CA VAL A 313 17.59 -1.72 2.77
C VAL A 313 17.84 -0.30 3.23
N ALA A 314 16.82 0.42 3.70
CA ALA A 314 16.93 1.80 4.18
C ALA A 314 18.18 2.00 5.08
N GLY A 315 19.26 2.59 4.54
CA GLY A 315 20.57 2.69 5.21
C GLY A 315 21.76 1.95 4.57
N GLY A 316 21.63 1.38 3.36
CA GLY A 316 22.76 0.92 2.55
C GLY A 316 22.49 -0.34 1.72
N THR A 317 23.42 -0.63 0.81
CA THR A 317 23.45 -1.87 0.03
C THR A 317 24.10 -2.97 0.85
N VAL A 318 23.39 -4.06 1.13
CA VAL A 318 23.98 -5.25 1.77
C VAL A 318 24.33 -6.25 0.67
N LEU A 319 25.63 -6.56 0.53
CA LEU A 319 26.08 -7.66 -0.32
C LEU A 319 25.82 -8.98 0.41
N LEU A 320 24.76 -9.65 0.00
CA LEU A 320 24.34 -10.92 0.58
C LEU A 320 25.10 -12.06 -0.12
N GLN A 321 25.86 -12.84 0.65
CA GLN A 321 26.59 -13.99 0.10
C GLN A 321 25.63 -15.15 -0.20
N PRO A 322 25.87 -15.94 -1.26
CA PRO A 322 25.09 -17.14 -1.53
C PRO A 322 25.41 -18.20 -0.47
N LEU A 323 24.41 -18.99 -0.09
CA LEU A 323 24.59 -20.14 0.81
C LEU A 323 24.91 -21.40 0.01
N THR A 324 25.64 -22.34 0.61
CA THR A 324 25.87 -23.65 0.00
C THR A 324 24.59 -24.50 0.02
N GLU A 325 24.47 -25.48 -0.87
CA GLU A 325 23.33 -26.41 -0.88
C GLU A 325 23.20 -27.20 0.44
N GLU A 326 24.31 -27.48 1.12
CA GLU A 326 24.30 -28.10 2.46
C GLU A 326 23.65 -27.17 3.50
N GLN A 327 23.99 -25.88 3.49
CA GLN A 327 23.37 -24.89 4.38
C GLN A 327 21.89 -24.69 4.07
N LYS A 328 21.51 -24.63 2.78
CA LYS A 328 20.11 -24.55 2.36
C LYS A 328 19.34 -25.77 2.86
N THR A 329 19.82 -26.98 2.58
CA THR A 329 19.18 -28.22 3.04
C THR A 329 19.02 -28.25 4.56
N ALA A 330 20.08 -27.92 5.32
CA ALA A 330 20.01 -27.86 6.77
C ALA A 330 19.01 -26.82 7.29
N ASN A 331 18.90 -25.67 6.63
CA ASN A 331 17.87 -24.68 6.94
C ASN A 331 16.46 -25.20 6.65
N ALA A 332 16.25 -25.86 5.50
CA ALA A 332 14.96 -26.43 5.13
C ALA A 332 14.51 -27.46 6.16
N ASP A 333 15.39 -28.38 6.55
CA ASP A 333 15.13 -29.37 7.60
C ASP A 333 14.72 -28.70 8.91
N ARG A 334 15.46 -27.68 9.35
CA ARG A 334 15.12 -26.91 10.57
C ARG A 334 13.75 -26.22 10.47
N VAL A 335 13.43 -25.61 9.33
CA VAL A 335 12.12 -24.95 9.11
C VAL A 335 11.00 -26.00 9.14
N CYS A 336 11.19 -27.12 8.45
CA CYS A 336 10.23 -28.22 8.39
C CYS A 336 10.00 -28.84 9.77
N ASP A 337 11.06 -29.13 10.53
CA ASP A 337 10.97 -29.68 11.89
C ASP A 337 10.30 -28.70 12.85
N TRP A 338 10.69 -27.42 12.80
CA TRP A 338 10.05 -26.37 13.58
C TRP A 338 8.55 -26.28 13.26
N TRP A 339 8.19 -26.24 11.98
CA TRP A 339 6.80 -26.13 11.54
C TRP A 339 5.96 -27.33 11.97
N LYS A 340 6.49 -28.56 11.85
CA LYS A 340 5.84 -29.78 12.32
C LYS A 340 5.60 -29.77 13.83
N GLY A 341 6.54 -29.22 14.60
CA GLY A 341 6.44 -29.09 16.06
C GLY A 341 5.65 -27.87 16.56
N TYR A 342 5.31 -26.92 15.69
CA TYR A 342 4.70 -25.65 16.09
C TYR A 342 3.20 -25.83 16.41
N VAL A 343 2.86 -25.65 17.69
CA VAL A 343 1.52 -25.92 18.25
C VAL A 343 0.45 -24.96 17.69
N PHE A 344 0.84 -23.73 17.32
CA PHE A 344 -0.07 -22.71 16.78
C PHE A 344 -0.01 -22.64 15.25
N ARG A 345 0.27 -23.76 14.58
CA ARG A 345 0.22 -23.85 13.12
C ARG A 345 -1.20 -23.50 12.66
N HIS A 346 -1.33 -22.35 12.01
CA HIS A 346 -2.60 -21.89 11.43
C HIS A 346 -2.39 -21.51 9.97
N PRO A 347 -1.87 -22.43 9.12
CA PRO A 347 -1.85 -22.16 7.69
C PRO A 347 -3.29 -21.96 7.23
N HIS A 348 -3.55 -20.97 6.38
CA HIS A 348 -4.89 -20.81 5.80
C HIS A 348 -5.20 -22.00 4.91
N ARG A 349 -6.04 -22.92 5.40
CA ARG A 349 -6.47 -24.15 4.71
C ARG A 349 -7.86 -24.01 4.14
N ALA A 350 -8.16 -24.81 3.12
CA ALA A 350 -9.52 -24.98 2.59
C ALA A 350 -10.54 -25.31 3.71
N ALA A 351 -10.15 -26.13 4.69
CA ALA A 351 -11.01 -26.46 5.84
C ALA A 351 -11.39 -25.24 6.70
N ASP A 352 -10.52 -24.23 6.81
CA ASP A 352 -10.83 -23.02 7.58
C ASP A 352 -11.94 -22.18 6.92
N PHE A 353 -12.10 -22.33 5.61
CA PHE A 353 -13.16 -21.74 4.81
C PHE A 353 -14.43 -22.62 4.76
N GLY A 354 -14.43 -23.76 5.47
CA GLY A 354 -15.54 -24.72 5.49
C GLY A 354 -15.65 -25.57 4.21
N ILE A 355 -14.56 -25.70 3.45
CA ILE A 355 -14.53 -26.48 2.21
C ILE A 355 -14.21 -27.93 2.52
N SER A 356 -14.97 -28.85 1.92
CA SER A 356 -14.77 -30.28 2.05
C SER A 356 -14.39 -30.89 0.70
N PHE A 357 -13.44 -31.83 0.70
CA PHE A 357 -12.93 -32.44 -0.53
C PHE A 357 -13.79 -33.61 -1.05
N ASP A 358 -14.89 -33.93 -0.38
CA ASP A 358 -15.90 -34.92 -0.81
C ASP A 358 -17.03 -34.32 -1.67
N GLU A 359 -16.99 -33.01 -1.91
CA GLU A 359 -17.93 -32.30 -2.76
C GLU A 359 -17.78 -32.69 -4.25
N ASP A 360 -18.80 -32.39 -5.06
CA ASP A 360 -18.68 -32.57 -6.50
C ASP A 360 -17.53 -31.71 -7.07
N PRO A 361 -16.78 -32.19 -8.08
CA PRO A 361 -15.56 -31.51 -8.54
C PRO A 361 -15.76 -30.06 -8.96
N ASP A 362 -16.91 -29.72 -9.54
CA ASP A 362 -17.21 -28.37 -10.03
C ASP A 362 -17.49 -27.41 -8.86
N THR A 363 -18.27 -27.86 -7.87
CA THR A 363 -18.50 -27.12 -6.62
C THR A 363 -17.21 -26.94 -5.83
N LEU A 364 -16.39 -27.99 -5.74
CA LEU A 364 -15.09 -27.94 -5.06
C LEU A 364 -14.15 -26.94 -5.74
N LEU A 365 -14.03 -26.99 -7.07
CA LEU A 365 -13.19 -26.06 -7.82
C LEU A 365 -13.65 -24.61 -7.63
N PHE A 366 -14.96 -24.36 -7.69
CA PHE A 366 -15.53 -23.03 -7.44
C PHE A 366 -15.20 -22.53 -6.03
N LYS A 367 -15.43 -23.34 -5.00
CA LYS A 367 -15.16 -22.94 -3.61
C LYS A 367 -13.67 -22.70 -3.35
N LEU A 368 -12.79 -23.55 -3.88
CA LEU A 368 -11.35 -23.34 -3.78
C LEU A 368 -10.91 -22.07 -4.51
N ALA A 369 -11.45 -21.78 -5.69
CA ALA A 369 -11.16 -20.55 -6.42
C ALA A 369 -11.61 -19.31 -5.63
N VAL A 370 -12.81 -19.33 -5.04
CA VAL A 370 -13.30 -18.24 -4.18
C VAL A 370 -12.41 -18.06 -2.95
N ALA A 371 -12.10 -19.13 -2.22
CA ALA A 371 -11.24 -19.08 -1.04
C ALA A 371 -9.82 -18.58 -1.38
N SER A 372 -9.29 -18.94 -2.54
CA SER A 372 -7.95 -18.50 -2.98
C SER A 372 -7.85 -16.99 -3.17
N ILE A 373 -8.94 -16.30 -3.56
CA ILE A 373 -8.96 -14.83 -3.66
C ILE A 373 -8.82 -14.20 -2.28
N TYR A 374 -9.43 -14.79 -1.26
CA TYR A 374 -9.32 -14.31 0.12
C TYR A 374 -7.94 -14.62 0.70
N ALA A 375 -7.50 -15.88 0.59
CA ALA A 375 -6.24 -16.33 1.16
C ALA A 375 -5.01 -15.67 0.53
N SER A 376 -5.07 -15.31 -0.76
CA SER A 376 -3.96 -14.64 -1.45
C SER A 376 -3.79 -13.16 -1.09
N ARG A 377 -4.77 -12.54 -0.43
CA ARG A 377 -4.77 -11.11 -0.11
C ARG A 377 -4.63 -10.80 1.38
N SER A 378 -4.98 -11.74 2.25
CA SER A 378 -5.18 -11.42 3.66
C SER A 378 -3.88 -11.46 4.45
N GLU A 379 -3.42 -10.29 4.89
CA GLU A 379 -2.63 -10.13 6.14
C GLU A 379 -3.49 -10.42 7.40
N GLY A 380 -4.80 -10.69 7.25
CA GLY A 380 -5.77 -10.87 8.35
C GLY A 380 -6.68 -12.08 8.18
N GLY A 381 -6.12 -13.29 8.20
CA GLY A 381 -6.80 -14.54 7.85
C GLY A 381 -8.14 -14.84 8.53
N THR A 382 -8.36 -14.43 9.78
CA THR A 382 -9.61 -14.75 10.51
C THR A 382 -10.83 -14.00 9.94
N ALA A 383 -10.65 -12.75 9.52
CA ALA A 383 -11.73 -11.95 8.94
C ALA A 383 -12.12 -12.47 7.54
N ALA A 384 -11.12 -12.87 6.74
CA ALA A 384 -11.32 -13.52 5.45
C ALA A 384 -12.12 -14.83 5.56
N GLN A 385 -11.78 -15.68 6.54
CA GLN A 385 -12.51 -16.91 6.82
C GLN A 385 -13.95 -16.64 7.26
N ALA A 386 -14.17 -15.66 8.14
CA ALA A 386 -15.49 -15.28 8.61
C ALA A 386 -16.40 -14.81 7.47
N VAL A 387 -15.89 -13.95 6.58
CA VAL A 387 -16.64 -13.46 5.41
C VAL A 387 -16.97 -14.60 4.45
N HIS A 388 -16.02 -15.48 4.15
CA HIS A 388 -16.28 -16.63 3.30
C HIS A 388 -17.38 -17.55 3.87
N ARG A 389 -17.30 -17.89 5.17
CA ARG A 389 -18.34 -18.71 5.83
C ARG A 389 -19.69 -18.02 5.79
N ALA A 390 -19.74 -16.72 6.09
CA ALA A 390 -20.96 -15.92 6.00
C ALA A 390 -21.60 -15.95 4.60
N LEU A 391 -20.80 -15.79 3.54
CA LEU A 391 -21.27 -15.88 2.16
C LEU A 391 -21.73 -17.30 1.78
N SER A 392 -21.10 -18.33 2.34
CA SER A 392 -21.53 -19.71 2.15
C SER A 392 -22.84 -20.00 2.87
N GLU A 393 -22.97 -19.60 4.14
CA GLU A 393 -24.15 -19.84 4.99
C GLU A 393 -25.38 -19.08 4.51
N SER A 394 -25.21 -17.90 3.91
CA SER A 394 -26.31 -17.16 3.26
C SER A 394 -26.79 -17.77 1.95
N GLY A 395 -26.12 -18.82 1.47
CA GLY A 395 -26.35 -19.42 0.15
C GLY A 395 -25.94 -18.51 -1.00
N PHE A 396 -25.23 -17.40 -0.73
CA PHE A 396 -24.81 -16.47 -1.78
C PHE A 396 -23.85 -17.13 -2.76
N LEU A 397 -22.86 -17.89 -2.26
CA LEU A 397 -21.90 -18.60 -3.11
C LEU A 397 -22.59 -19.59 -4.06
N ASP A 398 -23.64 -20.30 -3.61
CA ASP A 398 -24.41 -21.21 -4.46
C ASP A 398 -25.22 -20.48 -5.54
N ARG A 399 -25.79 -19.30 -5.22
CA ARG A 399 -26.48 -18.46 -6.21
C ARG A 399 -25.49 -17.91 -7.24
N VAL A 400 -24.32 -17.46 -6.81
CA VAL A 400 -23.25 -17.01 -7.72
C VAL A 400 -22.82 -18.14 -8.63
N ARG A 401 -22.57 -19.34 -8.10
CA ARG A 401 -22.17 -20.53 -8.88
C ARG A 401 -23.19 -20.91 -9.95
N THR A 402 -24.48 -20.90 -9.59
CA THR A 402 -25.58 -21.26 -10.50
C THR A 402 -25.97 -20.13 -11.46
N GLY A 403 -25.38 -18.94 -11.31
CA GLY A 403 -25.66 -17.79 -12.16
C GLY A 403 -26.91 -16.99 -11.80
N GLY A 404 -27.48 -17.25 -10.63
CA GLY A 404 -28.67 -16.57 -10.13
C GLY A 404 -28.38 -15.40 -9.20
N ALA A 405 -27.13 -14.93 -9.10
CA ALA A 405 -26.76 -13.76 -8.31
C ALA A 405 -25.98 -12.74 -9.14
N SER A 406 -26.36 -11.46 -9.02
CA SER A 406 -25.55 -10.31 -9.48
C SER A 406 -24.72 -9.71 -8.33
N VAL A 407 -23.75 -8.85 -8.66
CA VAL A 407 -22.97 -8.09 -7.64
C VAL A 407 -23.90 -7.17 -6.84
N GLU A 408 -24.88 -6.57 -7.51
CA GLU A 408 -25.87 -5.68 -6.90
C GLU A 408 -26.78 -6.43 -5.94
N GLU A 409 -27.17 -7.67 -6.26
CA GLU A 409 -27.92 -8.54 -5.33
C GLU A 409 -27.07 -8.96 -4.12
N ALA A 410 -25.76 -9.16 -4.30
CA ALA A 410 -24.82 -9.41 -3.20
C ALA A 410 -24.75 -8.23 -2.23
N ILE A 411 -24.70 -7.01 -2.79
CA ILE A 411 -24.64 -5.77 -2.02
C ILE A 411 -26.00 -5.47 -1.39
N ALA A 412 -27.11 -5.74 -2.08
CA ALA A 412 -28.46 -5.54 -1.56
C ALA A 412 -28.85 -6.56 -0.48
N ASP A 413 -28.15 -7.70 -0.39
CA ASP A 413 -28.30 -8.63 0.71
C ASP A 413 -27.77 -7.99 2.00
N ALA A 414 -28.69 -7.39 2.77
CA ALA A 414 -28.40 -6.73 4.03
C ALA A 414 -27.67 -7.65 5.02
N GLY A 415 -27.84 -8.97 4.90
CA GLY A 415 -27.09 -9.96 5.67
C GLY A 415 -25.62 -9.95 5.32
N VAL A 416 -25.28 -9.89 4.02
CA VAL A 416 -23.90 -9.78 3.55
C VAL A 416 -23.29 -8.47 4.04
N LEU A 417 -23.86 -7.30 3.73
CA LEU A 417 -23.31 -6.00 4.15
C LEU A 417 -23.10 -5.88 5.67
N ALA A 418 -24.05 -6.37 6.47
CA ALA A 418 -23.94 -6.38 7.93
C ALA A 418 -22.82 -7.33 8.43
N LEU A 419 -22.65 -8.49 7.79
CA LEU A 419 -21.60 -9.46 8.12
C LEU A 419 -20.21 -8.97 7.76
N VAL A 420 -20.10 -8.21 6.65
CA VAL A 420 -18.84 -7.64 6.19
C VAL A 420 -18.43 -6.40 7.00
N GLY A 421 -19.32 -5.89 7.86
CA GLY A 421 -19.07 -4.69 8.67
C GLY A 421 -18.79 -3.43 7.83
N GLY A 422 -19.19 -3.43 6.56
CA GLY A 422 -18.84 -2.38 5.60
C GLY A 422 -17.34 -2.26 5.28
N ASP A 423 -16.51 -3.26 5.61
CA ASP A 423 -15.07 -3.20 5.30
C ASP A 423 -14.85 -3.22 3.77
N PRO A 424 -14.31 -2.11 3.19
CA PRO A 424 -14.17 -1.97 1.74
C PRO A 424 -13.33 -3.07 1.09
N ARG A 425 -12.42 -3.70 1.85
CA ARG A 425 -11.53 -4.75 1.33
C ARG A 425 -12.30 -5.96 0.84
N PHE A 426 -13.45 -6.26 1.45
CA PHE A 426 -14.30 -7.38 1.07
C PHE A 426 -15.27 -7.02 -0.04
N LEU A 427 -15.72 -5.76 -0.11
CA LEU A 427 -16.53 -5.28 -1.24
C LEU A 427 -15.75 -5.35 -2.56
N ASP A 428 -14.44 -5.07 -2.53
CA ASP A 428 -13.54 -5.22 -3.70
C ASP A 428 -13.39 -6.69 -4.17
N VAL A 429 -13.78 -7.67 -3.34
CA VAL A 429 -13.71 -9.09 -3.71
C VAL A 429 -14.97 -9.54 -4.47
N LEU A 430 -16.13 -8.93 -4.22
CA LEU A 430 -17.41 -9.38 -4.81
C LEU A 430 -17.39 -9.43 -6.35
N PRO A 431 -16.90 -8.41 -7.08
CA PRO A 431 -16.82 -8.49 -8.55
C PRO A 431 -15.92 -9.66 -9.03
N ARG A 432 -14.90 -10.02 -8.24
CA ARG A 432 -13.98 -11.12 -8.56
C ARG A 432 -14.64 -12.47 -8.38
N LEU A 433 -15.51 -12.62 -7.38
CA LEU A 433 -16.30 -13.85 -7.18
C LEU A 433 -17.24 -14.11 -8.37
N VAL A 434 -17.91 -13.05 -8.83
CA VAL A 434 -18.77 -13.12 -10.01
C VAL A 434 -17.96 -13.45 -11.27
N HIS A 435 -16.77 -12.85 -11.42
CA HIS A 435 -15.85 -13.20 -12.50
C HIS A 435 -15.46 -14.68 -12.48
N VAL A 436 -15.05 -15.23 -11.33
CA VAL A 436 -14.71 -16.67 -11.20
C VAL A 436 -15.88 -17.56 -11.59
N SER A 437 -17.09 -17.27 -11.11
CA SER A 437 -18.29 -18.03 -11.50
C SER A 437 -18.57 -17.95 -13.00
N LEU A 438 -18.43 -16.76 -13.59
CA LEU A 438 -18.63 -16.59 -15.02
C LEU A 438 -17.59 -17.40 -15.80
N ALA A 439 -16.31 -17.27 -15.45
CA ALA A 439 -15.21 -17.98 -16.08
C ALA A 439 -15.40 -19.50 -16.05
N LEU A 440 -15.73 -20.07 -14.89
CA LEU A 440 -15.97 -21.51 -14.76
C LEU A 440 -17.13 -21.99 -15.66
N ARG A 441 -18.18 -21.19 -15.80
CA ARG A 441 -19.34 -21.53 -16.64
C ARG A 441 -19.08 -21.35 -18.13
N THR A 442 -18.39 -20.28 -18.53
CA THR A 442 -18.18 -19.95 -19.94
C THR A 442 -17.01 -20.71 -20.55
N GLU A 443 -15.94 -20.91 -19.79
CA GLU A 443 -14.72 -21.59 -20.25
C GLU A 443 -14.77 -23.10 -20.00
N GLN A 444 -15.81 -23.60 -19.31
CA GLN A 444 -15.99 -25.01 -18.94
C GLN A 444 -14.76 -25.59 -18.21
N LEU A 445 -14.10 -24.77 -17.40
CA LEU A 445 -12.91 -25.16 -16.66
C LEU A 445 -13.25 -26.20 -15.59
N SER A 446 -12.65 -27.38 -15.70
CA SER A 446 -12.78 -28.47 -14.73
C SER A 446 -11.42 -28.92 -14.18
N PHE A 447 -11.42 -29.71 -13.10
CA PHE A 447 -10.21 -30.36 -12.62
C PHE A 447 -9.59 -31.32 -13.65
N ASN A 448 -10.38 -31.88 -14.58
CA ASN A 448 -9.83 -32.74 -15.63
C ASN A 448 -9.02 -31.93 -16.65
N ASP A 449 -9.47 -30.72 -16.97
CA ASP A 449 -8.71 -29.81 -17.85
C ASP A 449 -7.42 -29.37 -17.17
N ILE A 450 -7.48 -29.05 -15.87
CA ILE A 450 -6.29 -28.72 -15.06
C ILE A 450 -5.29 -29.89 -15.08
N LYS A 451 -5.74 -31.12 -14.87
CA LYS A 451 -4.89 -32.33 -14.88
C LYS A 451 -4.26 -32.63 -16.24
N ALA A 452 -4.89 -32.20 -17.33
CA ALA A 452 -4.42 -32.46 -18.68
C ALA A 452 -3.36 -31.45 -19.16
N LEU A 453 -3.18 -30.34 -18.45
CA LEU A 453 -2.26 -29.27 -18.79
C LEU A 453 -0.91 -29.45 -18.09
N ASP A 454 0.14 -28.89 -18.70
CA ASP A 454 1.43 -28.71 -18.05
C ASP A 454 1.27 -27.83 -16.79
N PRO A 455 1.89 -28.17 -15.64
CA PRO A 455 1.74 -27.42 -14.39
C PRO A 455 2.02 -25.92 -14.51
N LYS A 456 3.00 -25.50 -15.32
CA LYS A 456 3.30 -24.07 -15.51
C LYS A 456 2.18 -23.38 -16.29
N LEU A 457 1.72 -24.05 -17.36
CA LEU A 457 0.60 -23.57 -18.16
C LEU A 457 -0.70 -23.51 -17.35
N VAL A 458 -0.88 -24.39 -16.36
CA VAL A 458 -2.03 -24.32 -15.43
C VAL A 458 -2.04 -23.01 -14.66
N ILE A 459 -0.91 -22.57 -14.12
CA ILE A 459 -0.84 -21.30 -13.38
C ILE A 459 -1.21 -20.12 -14.28
N GLU A 460 -0.64 -20.05 -15.49
CA GLU A 460 -0.99 -19.02 -16.47
C GLU A 460 -2.47 -19.08 -16.85
N HIS A 461 -2.97 -20.28 -17.13
CA HIS A 461 -4.35 -20.49 -17.55
C HIS A 461 -5.34 -20.08 -16.47
N LEU A 462 -5.12 -20.48 -15.21
CA LEU A 462 -5.92 -20.07 -14.07
C LEU A 462 -5.83 -18.55 -13.87
N HIS A 463 -4.63 -17.96 -13.88
CA HIS A 463 -4.44 -16.52 -13.68
C HIS A 463 -5.21 -15.71 -14.73
N VAL A 464 -5.10 -16.07 -16.01
CA VAL A 464 -5.72 -15.33 -17.11
C VAL A 464 -7.22 -15.60 -17.20
N ARG A 465 -7.62 -16.88 -17.18
CA ARG A 465 -9.00 -17.28 -17.53
C ARG A 465 -9.93 -17.30 -16.32
N MET A 466 -9.45 -17.77 -15.17
CA MET A 466 -10.26 -17.87 -13.95
C MET A 466 -10.21 -16.60 -13.10
N PHE A 467 -9.05 -15.97 -12.99
CA PHE A 467 -8.85 -14.80 -12.12
C PHE A 467 -8.72 -13.47 -12.88
N GLY A 468 -8.85 -13.46 -14.21
CA GLY A 468 -8.89 -12.23 -15.00
C GLY A 468 -7.62 -11.39 -14.93
N ARG A 469 -6.46 -12.04 -14.76
CA ARG A 469 -5.14 -11.43 -14.48
C ARG A 469 -5.04 -10.68 -13.16
N LEU A 470 -6.05 -10.81 -12.30
CA LEU A 470 -6.04 -10.30 -10.93
C LEU A 470 -5.53 -11.40 -9.99
N ASN A 471 -4.98 -11.02 -8.84
CA ASN A 471 -4.51 -11.94 -7.79
C ASN A 471 -3.52 -13.03 -8.31
N PRO A 472 -2.29 -12.67 -8.67
CA PRO A 472 -1.33 -13.63 -9.24
C PRO A 472 -0.96 -14.79 -8.28
N LEU A 473 -1.24 -14.65 -6.97
CA LEU A 473 -0.99 -15.69 -5.97
C LEU A 473 -2.16 -16.69 -5.80
N ALA A 474 -3.37 -16.35 -6.26
CA ALA A 474 -4.55 -17.20 -6.11
C ALA A 474 -4.42 -18.57 -6.80
N PRO A 475 -3.86 -18.67 -8.04
CA PRO A 475 -3.58 -19.96 -8.67
C PRO A 475 -2.72 -20.90 -7.82
N PHE A 476 -1.61 -20.40 -7.26
CA PHE A 476 -0.70 -21.21 -6.44
C PHE A 476 -1.38 -21.75 -5.19
N TRP A 477 -2.19 -20.92 -4.51
CA TRP A 477 -2.93 -21.36 -3.33
C TRP A 477 -3.97 -22.42 -3.67
N LEU A 478 -4.71 -22.25 -4.78
CA LEU A 478 -5.67 -23.23 -5.27
C LEU A 478 -4.99 -24.58 -5.54
N ILE A 479 -3.87 -24.56 -6.27
CA ILE A 479 -3.10 -25.78 -6.57
C ILE A 479 -2.60 -26.44 -5.29
N ARG A 480 -2.08 -25.67 -4.33
CA ARG A 480 -1.63 -26.19 -3.04
C ARG A 480 -2.72 -26.97 -2.32
N GLU A 481 -3.90 -26.36 -2.13
CA GLU A 481 -4.99 -27.01 -1.42
C GLU A 481 -5.54 -28.21 -2.21
N ALA A 482 -5.60 -28.13 -3.54
CA ALA A 482 -6.00 -29.27 -4.37
C ALA A 482 -5.02 -30.46 -4.28
N VAL A 483 -3.71 -30.19 -4.15
CA VAL A 483 -2.71 -31.24 -3.91
C VAL A 483 -2.84 -31.83 -2.51
N LEU A 484 -2.99 -31.01 -1.48
CA LEU A 484 -3.16 -31.47 -0.10
C LEU A 484 -4.46 -32.24 0.12
N GLY A 485 -5.52 -31.90 -0.61
CA GLY A 485 -6.77 -32.64 -0.62
C GLY A 485 -6.77 -33.89 -1.51
N GLY A 486 -5.66 -34.20 -2.18
CA GLY A 486 -5.52 -35.38 -3.05
C GLY A 486 -6.28 -35.30 -4.37
N VAL A 487 -6.75 -34.11 -4.77
CA VAL A 487 -7.44 -33.89 -6.05
C VAL A 487 -6.43 -33.83 -7.20
N LEU A 488 -5.30 -33.15 -6.97
CA LEU A 488 -4.14 -33.10 -7.86
C LEU A 488 -3.00 -33.91 -7.23
N ASP A 489 -2.17 -34.54 -8.05
CA ASP A 489 -1.04 -35.32 -7.55
C ASP A 489 0.16 -34.42 -7.23
N ALA A 490 0.82 -34.70 -6.10
CA ALA A 490 1.97 -33.92 -5.65
C ALA A 490 3.20 -34.08 -6.55
N GLU A 491 3.32 -35.21 -7.26
CA GLU A 491 4.45 -35.47 -8.17
C GLU A 491 4.43 -34.51 -9.37
N THR A 492 3.26 -34.25 -9.94
CA THR A 492 3.09 -33.36 -11.09
C THR A 492 2.92 -31.90 -10.66
N PHE A 493 2.12 -31.63 -9.64
CA PHE A 493 1.70 -30.26 -9.28
C PHE A 493 2.41 -29.68 -8.05
N GLY A 494 3.22 -30.46 -7.34
CA GLY A 494 3.89 -30.02 -6.11
C GLY A 494 4.78 -28.79 -6.30
N ALA A 495 5.42 -28.68 -7.48
CA ALA A 495 6.24 -27.52 -7.83
C ALA A 495 5.46 -26.19 -7.82
N MET A 496 4.17 -26.22 -8.13
CA MET A 496 3.29 -25.05 -8.20
C MET A 496 2.47 -24.84 -6.90
N ALA A 497 2.61 -25.73 -5.93
CA ALA A 497 1.90 -25.68 -4.65
C ALA A 497 2.64 -24.83 -3.58
N CYS A 498 3.88 -24.42 -3.85
CA CYS A 498 4.59 -23.43 -3.05
C CYS A 498 4.04 -22.04 -3.33
N VAL A 499 3.40 -21.38 -2.35
CA VAL A 499 2.73 -20.09 -2.56
C VAL A 499 3.73 -18.95 -2.33
N PRO A 500 4.13 -18.18 -3.36
CA PRO A 500 5.19 -17.18 -3.26
C PRO A 500 4.66 -15.84 -2.70
N THR A 501 4.10 -15.87 -1.49
CA THR A 501 3.70 -14.65 -0.75
C THR A 501 4.92 -13.75 -0.51
N TRP A 502 4.69 -12.49 -0.15
CA TRP A 502 5.80 -11.59 0.21
C TRP A 502 6.64 -12.13 1.38
N ALA A 503 5.99 -12.57 2.47
CA ALA A 503 6.68 -13.13 3.63
C ALA A 503 7.45 -14.41 3.26
N THR A 504 6.84 -15.30 2.49
CA THR A 504 7.49 -16.51 1.97
C THR A 504 8.72 -16.17 1.13
N ARG A 505 8.61 -15.27 0.14
CA ARG A 505 9.74 -14.87 -0.74
C ARG A 505 10.86 -14.20 0.04
N SER A 506 10.52 -13.30 0.96
CA SER A 506 11.48 -12.61 1.83
C SER A 506 12.29 -13.59 2.69
N ASN A 507 11.60 -14.54 3.34
CA ASN A 507 12.26 -15.54 4.16
C ASN A 507 13.03 -16.57 3.32
N ALA A 508 12.49 -16.95 2.16
CA ALA A 508 13.16 -17.85 1.23
C ALA A 508 14.49 -17.28 0.74
N TYR A 509 14.48 -16.03 0.29
CA TYR A 509 15.68 -15.33 -0.15
C TYR A 509 16.73 -15.24 0.96
N ARG A 510 16.32 -14.87 2.17
CA ARG A 510 17.23 -14.70 3.33
C ARG A 510 17.87 -16.01 3.78
N LEU A 511 17.12 -17.11 3.71
CA LEU A 511 17.61 -18.47 4.00
C LEU A 511 18.27 -19.15 2.79
N GLY A 512 18.42 -18.43 1.67
CA GLY A 512 19.15 -18.88 0.49
C GLY A 512 18.38 -19.83 -0.44
N PHE A 513 17.09 -20.05 -0.23
CA PHE A 513 16.27 -20.94 -1.08
C PHE A 513 16.01 -20.35 -2.46
N THR A 514 15.99 -19.02 -2.58
CA THR A 514 15.81 -18.30 -3.86
C THR A 514 16.92 -17.27 -4.04
N GLU A 515 17.23 -16.95 -5.30
CA GLU A 515 18.23 -15.92 -5.64
C GLU A 515 17.67 -14.50 -5.69
N THR A 516 16.34 -14.36 -5.69
CA THR A 516 15.64 -13.09 -5.62
C THR A 516 14.46 -13.18 -4.67
N LEU A 517 14.10 -12.04 -4.07
CA LEU A 517 12.85 -11.88 -3.33
C LEU A 517 11.75 -11.22 -4.18
N TYR A 518 12.12 -10.67 -5.33
CA TYR A 518 11.23 -9.96 -6.25
C TYR A 518 10.53 -10.96 -7.16
N GLY A 519 9.23 -10.74 -7.37
CA GLY A 519 8.43 -11.44 -8.37
C GLY A 519 7.55 -10.41 -9.02
N GLU A 520 8.11 -9.76 -10.03
CA GLU A 520 7.54 -8.63 -10.75
C GLU A 520 6.57 -9.12 -11.84
N SER A 521 6.78 -10.35 -12.31
CA SER A 521 5.95 -11.03 -13.30
C SER A 521 5.41 -12.36 -12.77
N LEU A 522 4.42 -12.93 -13.48
CA LEU A 522 3.91 -14.27 -13.18
C LEU A 522 5.00 -15.33 -13.36
N ASP A 523 5.85 -15.19 -14.38
CA ASP A 523 6.97 -16.10 -14.64
C ASP A 523 7.97 -16.12 -13.48
N ASP A 524 8.25 -14.96 -12.87
CA ASP A 524 9.09 -14.90 -11.68
C ASP A 524 8.45 -15.63 -10.50
N LEU A 525 7.13 -15.50 -10.31
CA LEU A 525 6.41 -16.22 -9.25
C LEU A 525 6.40 -17.73 -9.48
N ILE A 526 6.26 -18.18 -10.73
CA ILE A 526 6.39 -19.59 -11.11
C ILE A 526 7.79 -20.10 -10.75
N GLN A 527 8.83 -19.40 -11.19
CA GLN A 527 10.22 -19.80 -10.89
C GLN A 527 10.49 -19.86 -9.38
N LEU A 528 10.03 -18.86 -8.62
CA LEU A 528 10.17 -18.85 -7.17
C LEU A 528 9.44 -20.02 -6.50
N SER A 529 8.26 -20.40 -7.01
CA SER A 529 7.52 -21.57 -6.55
C SER A 529 8.33 -22.86 -6.76
N GLU A 530 8.91 -23.04 -7.96
CA GLU A 530 9.76 -24.19 -8.30
C GLU A 530 11.01 -24.28 -7.43
N ASP A 531 11.72 -23.16 -7.25
CA ASP A 531 12.93 -23.08 -6.43
C ASP A 531 12.65 -23.52 -4.99
N MET A 532 11.51 -23.08 -4.43
CA MET A 532 11.10 -23.46 -3.08
C MET A 532 10.61 -24.92 -2.99
N ALA A 533 9.97 -25.43 -4.03
CA ALA A 533 9.47 -26.82 -4.05
C ALA A 533 10.57 -27.87 -4.01
N HIS A 534 11.82 -27.50 -4.31
CA HIS A 534 12.98 -28.36 -4.08
C HIS A 534 13.16 -28.75 -2.60
N TYR A 535 12.74 -27.86 -1.70
CA TYR A 535 12.96 -27.98 -0.24
C TYR A 535 11.68 -28.25 0.54
N PHE A 536 10.54 -27.80 0.01
CA PHE A 536 9.27 -27.79 0.74
C PHE A 536 8.21 -28.59 -0.01
N GLY A 537 7.64 -29.61 0.65
CA GLY A 537 6.66 -30.51 0.06
C GLY A 537 5.40 -30.67 0.91
N PRO A 538 4.50 -31.60 0.55
CA PRO A 538 3.25 -31.83 1.27
C PRO A 538 3.44 -32.11 2.77
N ASP A 539 4.50 -32.84 3.15
CA ASP A 539 4.79 -33.21 4.55
C ASP A 539 5.13 -32.01 5.45
N SER A 540 5.48 -30.87 4.86
CA SER A 540 5.77 -29.61 5.56
C SER A 540 4.72 -28.54 5.28
N ASP A 541 3.59 -28.91 4.68
CA ASP A 541 2.57 -27.98 4.19
C ASP A 541 3.13 -26.98 3.17
N PHE A 542 4.09 -27.42 2.36
CA PHE A 542 4.86 -26.60 1.43
C PHE A 542 5.54 -25.43 2.16
N THR A 543 5.31 -24.21 1.69
CA THR A 543 5.97 -22.98 2.18
C THR A 543 5.30 -22.37 3.42
N ALA A 544 4.29 -23.03 4.02
CA ALA A 544 3.57 -22.47 5.16
C ALA A 544 4.49 -22.09 6.33
N GLY A 545 5.52 -22.92 6.63
CA GLY A 545 6.51 -22.59 7.64
C GLY A 545 7.24 -21.26 7.35
N LEU A 546 7.64 -21.03 6.11
CA LEU A 546 8.33 -19.79 5.71
C LEU A 546 7.49 -18.54 5.93
N ASP A 547 6.19 -18.62 5.70
CA ASP A 547 5.25 -17.50 5.86
C ASP A 547 5.22 -16.99 7.31
N HIS A 548 5.39 -17.90 8.29
CA HIS A 548 5.31 -17.59 9.72
C HIS A 548 6.66 -17.31 10.41
N LEU A 549 7.80 -17.55 9.75
CA LEU A 549 9.12 -17.38 10.39
C LEU A 549 9.36 -15.95 10.91
N GLN A 550 8.89 -14.94 10.19
CA GLN A 550 9.10 -13.54 10.57
C GLN A 550 8.39 -13.22 11.88
N ASP A 551 7.11 -13.55 11.97
CA ASP A 551 6.28 -13.21 13.13
C ASP A 551 6.62 -14.06 14.35
N GLN A 552 7.00 -15.33 14.15
CA GLN A 552 7.20 -16.27 15.24
C GLN A 552 8.63 -16.37 15.74
N LEU A 553 9.61 -16.26 14.83
CA LEU A 553 11.03 -16.35 15.19
C LEU A 553 11.76 -15.00 15.06
N GLY A 554 11.05 -13.92 14.73
CA GLY A 554 11.65 -12.61 14.51
C GLY A 554 12.57 -12.60 13.28
N CYS A 555 12.39 -13.54 12.34
CA CYS A 555 13.22 -13.64 11.17
C CYS A 555 12.89 -12.48 10.22
N ARG A 556 13.62 -11.36 10.32
CA ARG A 556 13.48 -10.18 9.44
C ARG A 556 14.82 -9.63 8.99
N PHE A 557 14.85 -8.84 7.91
CA PHE A 557 16.06 -8.14 7.49
C PHE A 557 16.65 -7.32 8.64
N ARG A 558 17.99 -7.33 8.76
CA ARG A 558 18.73 -6.77 9.90
C ARG A 558 18.31 -7.41 11.21
N CYS A 559 18.23 -8.73 11.22
CA CYS A 559 17.83 -9.48 12.39
C CYS A 559 18.82 -9.20 13.55
N PRO A 560 18.36 -8.65 14.69
CA PRO A 560 19.26 -8.36 15.81
C PRO A 560 19.84 -9.62 16.46
N PHE A 561 19.27 -10.79 16.16
CA PHE A 561 19.67 -12.08 16.69
C PHE A 561 20.55 -12.88 15.73
N ALA A 562 21.03 -12.29 14.62
CA ALA A 562 21.80 -13.01 13.62
C ALA A 562 23.04 -13.73 14.20
N SER A 563 23.78 -13.11 15.12
CA SER A 563 24.99 -13.72 15.70
C SER A 563 24.74 -15.00 16.50
N GLY A 564 23.55 -15.17 17.10
CA GLY A 564 23.19 -16.34 17.93
C GLY A 564 22.13 -17.26 17.33
N CYS A 565 21.58 -16.90 16.17
CA CYS A 565 20.53 -17.68 15.51
C CYS A 565 21.06 -19.06 15.06
N SER A 566 20.24 -20.10 15.04
CA SER A 566 20.65 -21.43 14.57
C SER A 566 20.64 -21.58 13.05
N TYR A 567 19.92 -20.71 12.33
CA TYR A 567 19.83 -20.74 10.87
C TYR A 567 21.06 -20.13 10.21
N ASP A 568 21.52 -20.70 9.12
CA ASP A 568 22.45 -20.04 8.21
C ASP A 568 21.64 -19.00 7.42
N CYS A 569 22.07 -17.75 7.32
CA CYS A 569 21.36 -16.77 6.49
C CYS A 569 22.36 -15.85 5.81
N ARG A 570 21.93 -15.30 4.66
CA ARG A 570 22.81 -14.48 3.82
C ARG A 570 23.39 -13.25 4.55
N GLU A 571 22.72 -12.78 5.61
CA GLU A 571 23.16 -11.67 6.46
C GLU A 571 24.30 -12.04 7.41
N LYS A 572 24.35 -13.30 7.89
CA LYS A 572 25.45 -13.77 8.77
C LYS A 572 26.75 -13.93 8.05
N THR A 573 26.68 -14.38 6.79
CA THR A 573 27.84 -14.62 5.95
C THR A 573 28.47 -13.33 5.42
N ALA A 574 27.81 -12.18 5.61
CA ALA A 574 28.26 -10.88 5.12
C ALA A 574 29.09 -10.07 6.14
N GLY A 575 29.15 -10.51 7.40
CA GLY A 575 29.98 -9.93 8.47
C GLY A 575 31.12 -10.86 8.84
#